data_AF-A0A9J7ANL2-F1
#
_entry.id   AF-A0A9J7ANL2-F1
#
_cell.length_a   1.000
_cell.length_b   1.000
_cell.length_c   1.000
_cell.angle_alpha   90.00
_cell.angle_beta   90.00
_cell.angle_gamma   90.00
#
_symmetry.space_group_name_H-M   'P 1'
#
loop_
_entity.id
_entity.type
_entity.pdbx_description
1 polymer ?
#
loop_
_entity_poly.entity_id
_entity_poly.type
_entity_poly.pdbx_seq_one_letter_code
_entity_poly.pdbx_strand_id
1 'polypeptide(L)'
;MLLVTAVDGPATADTGSVARYEATAFNQPNPTPADLAKINWEVRVDGVRVMRAIEKGPLLEVPVKAEYAGRDLLVMPFANSPTERVSKTTRVAGEQQRIDAPAEVALRIDGQRHYARLNDGAEFYVGSDVSYGQRRGLMNTTPGTDLYAPENYHEQFGFWADVITPTAMCESKGSFHCLNTYDRAAFTFGFYQEAAHVAGENFILQLRRFLLLPEARFYFPDLTLSGGHVAQKTADGITILEDSNSSQGLMDYLNPDPDAVGEQEAKVAAKFVHWAENSEDNRANQVAFAVEQQRQKFFSYAGEYDLDGAEDSVCIVIADIRHQGRAKNTVIQPAVRADDPLNALLEIGADKYPERIKTLRSEIERMTEEGILGHHSYSLVNRDFVLD
;
A
#
# COMPACT_ATOMS: atom_id res chain seq x y z
N MET A 1 -27.68 -17.44 -2.52
CA MET A 1 -26.79 -16.28 -2.71
C MET A 1 -26.88 -15.84 -4.16
N LEU A 2 -27.06 -14.54 -4.40
CA LEU A 2 -27.03 -13.98 -5.76
C LEU A 2 -25.64 -14.20 -6.35
N LEU A 3 -25.56 -14.56 -7.63
CA LEU A 3 -24.32 -14.61 -8.40
C LEU A 3 -24.51 -13.77 -9.66
N VAL A 4 -23.51 -12.94 -9.96
CA VAL A 4 -23.43 -12.25 -11.26
C VAL A 4 -22.89 -13.25 -12.27
N THR A 5 -23.52 -13.33 -13.44
CA THR A 5 -23.14 -14.27 -14.50
C THR A 5 -22.76 -13.58 -15.81
N ALA A 6 -23.05 -12.29 -15.97
CA ALA A 6 -22.58 -11.49 -17.10
C ALA A 6 -22.40 -10.02 -16.70
N VAL A 7 -21.54 -9.35 -17.45
CA VAL A 7 -21.25 -7.92 -17.33
C VAL A 7 -21.14 -7.33 -18.73
N ASP A 8 -21.64 -6.10 -18.89
CA ASP A 8 -21.45 -5.31 -20.10
C ASP A 8 -20.70 -4.01 -19.81
N GLY A 9 -20.10 -3.45 -20.85
CA GLY A 9 -19.31 -2.23 -20.81
C GLY A 9 -18.60 -1.97 -22.15
N PRO A 10 -17.93 -0.81 -22.29
CA PRO A 10 -17.28 -0.45 -23.54
C PRO A 10 -16.12 -1.40 -23.88
N ALA A 11 -15.83 -1.62 -25.16
CA ALA A 11 -14.63 -2.35 -25.57
C ALA A 11 -13.37 -1.46 -25.52
N THR A 12 -13.56 -0.15 -25.70
CA THR A 12 -12.51 0.86 -25.68
C THR A 12 -12.95 2.09 -24.89
N ALA A 13 -12.03 2.77 -24.21
CA ALA A 13 -12.33 4.03 -23.54
C ALA A 13 -11.17 5.02 -23.68
N ASP A 14 -11.50 6.32 -23.74
CA ASP A 14 -10.50 7.39 -23.83
C ASP A 14 -10.04 7.84 -22.44
N THR A 15 -8.78 8.25 -22.31
CA THR A 15 -8.28 8.90 -21.10
C THR A 15 -9.05 10.19 -20.81
N GLY A 16 -9.35 10.45 -19.54
CA GLY A 16 -10.17 11.58 -19.08
C GLY A 16 -11.68 11.33 -19.19
N SER A 17 -12.11 10.20 -19.76
CA SER A 17 -13.52 9.82 -19.83
C SER A 17 -13.98 9.06 -18.58
N VAL A 18 -15.29 8.79 -18.50
CA VAL A 18 -15.89 7.89 -17.50
C VAL A 18 -16.50 6.69 -18.24
N ALA A 19 -15.95 5.51 -18.01
CA ALA A 19 -16.47 4.26 -18.57
C ALA A 19 -17.57 3.69 -17.66
N ARG A 20 -18.69 3.28 -18.27
CA ARG A 20 -19.85 2.73 -17.56
C ARG A 20 -19.94 1.22 -17.75
N TYR A 21 -20.19 0.51 -16.67
CA TYR A 21 -20.32 -0.95 -16.64
C TYR A 21 -21.60 -1.35 -15.92
N GLU A 22 -22.19 -2.45 -16.37
CA GLU A 22 -23.45 -2.98 -15.83
C GLU A 22 -23.36 -4.49 -15.61
N ALA A 23 -23.80 -4.96 -14.44
CA ALA A 23 -24.03 -6.37 -14.18
C ALA A 23 -25.36 -6.78 -14.83
N THR A 24 -25.31 -7.48 -15.97
CA THR A 24 -26.47 -7.67 -16.86
C THR A 24 -27.19 -8.99 -16.70
N ALA A 25 -26.57 -10.00 -16.06
CA ALA A 25 -27.20 -11.29 -15.83
C ALA A 25 -26.84 -11.89 -14.48
N PHE A 26 -27.76 -12.70 -13.96
CA PHE A 26 -27.67 -13.31 -12.64
C PHE A 26 -28.14 -14.77 -12.66
N ASN A 27 -27.75 -15.54 -11.65
CA ASN A 27 -28.23 -16.91 -11.45
C ASN A 27 -29.71 -17.03 -11.06
N GLN A 28 -30.39 -15.90 -10.85
CA GLN A 28 -31.82 -15.82 -10.52
C GLN A 28 -32.49 -14.84 -11.49
N PRO A 29 -33.71 -15.14 -11.98
CA PRO A 29 -34.32 -14.39 -13.09
C PRO A 29 -34.75 -12.97 -12.71
N ASN A 30 -35.08 -12.72 -11.44
CA ASN A 30 -35.51 -11.40 -10.95
C ASN A 30 -34.93 -11.15 -9.56
N PRO A 31 -33.63 -10.79 -9.44
CA PRO A 31 -33.04 -10.43 -8.17
C PRO A 31 -33.77 -9.25 -7.54
N THR A 32 -33.93 -9.24 -6.22
CA THR A 32 -34.58 -8.12 -5.55
C THR A 32 -33.67 -6.88 -5.57
N PRO A 33 -34.22 -5.66 -5.44
CA PRO A 33 -33.39 -4.45 -5.30
C PRO A 33 -32.38 -4.55 -4.15
N ALA A 34 -32.76 -5.20 -3.04
CA ALA A 34 -31.87 -5.44 -1.91
C ALA A 34 -30.73 -6.41 -2.22
N ASP A 35 -30.93 -7.38 -3.13
CA ASP A 35 -29.85 -8.25 -3.61
C ASP A 35 -28.93 -7.52 -4.57
N LEU A 36 -29.50 -6.70 -5.48
CA LEU A 36 -28.72 -5.93 -6.45
C LEU A 36 -27.85 -4.86 -5.77
N ALA A 37 -28.35 -4.22 -4.71
CA ALA A 37 -27.59 -3.24 -3.93
C ALA A 37 -26.29 -3.83 -3.34
N LYS A 38 -26.22 -5.15 -3.13
CA LYS A 38 -25.05 -5.83 -2.56
C LYS A 38 -23.97 -6.17 -3.60
N ILE A 39 -24.15 -5.80 -4.87
CA ILE A 39 -23.15 -6.05 -5.90
C ILE A 39 -21.92 -5.17 -5.63
N ASN A 40 -20.78 -5.82 -5.61
CA ASN A 40 -19.47 -5.23 -5.48
C ASN A 40 -18.77 -5.23 -6.84
N TRP A 41 -17.71 -4.46 -6.96
CA TRP A 41 -16.89 -4.36 -8.15
C TRP A 41 -15.41 -4.33 -7.80
N GLU A 42 -14.61 -4.98 -8.64
CA GLU A 42 -13.16 -4.84 -8.65
C GLU A 42 -12.71 -4.42 -10.04
N VAL A 43 -11.83 -3.41 -10.10
CA VAL A 43 -11.20 -2.96 -11.33
C VAL A 43 -9.70 -3.18 -11.22
N ARG A 44 -9.15 -3.81 -12.25
CA ARG A 44 -7.71 -4.03 -12.39
C ARG A 44 -7.17 -3.35 -13.64
N VAL A 45 -5.97 -2.81 -13.55
CA VAL A 45 -5.15 -2.34 -14.68
C VAL A 45 -3.94 -3.24 -14.75
N ASP A 46 -3.71 -3.90 -15.90
CA ASP A 46 -2.60 -4.86 -16.09
C ASP A 46 -2.49 -5.90 -14.95
N GLY A 47 -3.65 -6.34 -14.42
CA GLY A 47 -3.75 -7.32 -13.32
C GLY A 47 -3.61 -6.73 -11.91
N VAL A 48 -3.32 -5.43 -11.77
CA VAL A 48 -3.19 -4.74 -10.47
C VAL A 48 -4.50 -4.07 -10.09
N ARG A 49 -4.98 -4.33 -8.87
CA ARG A 49 -6.22 -3.71 -8.36
C ARG A 49 -6.04 -2.21 -8.14
N VAL A 50 -6.82 -1.43 -8.89
CA VAL A 50 -6.86 0.04 -8.82
C VAL A 50 -8.15 0.58 -8.22
N MET A 51 -9.21 -0.22 -8.17
CA MET A 51 -10.45 0.16 -7.50
C MET A 51 -11.16 -1.06 -6.93
N ARG A 52 -11.77 -0.89 -5.76
CA ARG A 52 -12.74 -1.82 -5.19
C ARG A 52 -13.94 -1.04 -4.68
N ALA A 53 -15.12 -1.35 -5.21
CA ALA A 53 -16.38 -0.72 -4.82
C ALA A 53 -17.24 -1.77 -4.12
N ILE A 54 -17.64 -1.52 -2.88
CA ILE A 54 -18.45 -2.44 -2.08
C ILE A 54 -19.90 -1.94 -2.08
N GLU A 55 -20.86 -2.85 -2.22
CA GLU A 55 -22.31 -2.57 -2.20
C GLU A 55 -22.71 -1.38 -3.10
N LYS A 56 -22.05 -1.29 -4.26
CA LYS A 56 -22.23 -0.19 -5.21
C LYS A 56 -23.49 -0.33 -6.04
N GLY A 57 -24.03 -1.55 -6.10
CA GLY A 57 -25.16 -1.88 -6.97
C GLY A 57 -24.73 -2.42 -8.33
N PRO A 58 -25.71 -2.64 -9.25
CA PRO A 58 -25.46 -3.27 -10.54
C PRO A 58 -24.78 -2.36 -11.56
N LEU A 59 -24.51 -1.10 -11.23
CA LEU A 59 -23.89 -0.11 -12.11
C LEU A 59 -22.59 0.42 -11.50
N LEU A 60 -21.58 0.56 -12.34
CA LEU A 60 -20.30 1.14 -11.96
C LEU A 60 -19.85 2.18 -12.99
N GLU A 61 -19.44 3.33 -12.49
CA GLU A 61 -18.74 4.35 -13.27
C GLU A 61 -17.26 4.32 -12.88
N VAL A 62 -16.38 4.21 -13.88
CA VAL A 62 -14.93 4.14 -13.70
C VAL A 62 -14.28 5.32 -14.42
N PRO A 63 -13.71 6.29 -13.69
CA PRO A 63 -12.87 7.33 -14.29
C PRO A 63 -11.64 6.71 -14.97
N VAL A 64 -11.43 7.01 -16.25
CA VAL A 64 -10.31 6.48 -17.03
C VAL A 64 -9.15 7.46 -16.93
N LYS A 65 -8.21 7.19 -16.02
CA LYS A 65 -7.06 8.08 -15.77
C LYS A 65 -6.08 8.09 -16.94
N ALA A 66 -5.32 9.18 -17.07
CA ALA A 66 -4.29 9.32 -18.10
C ALA A 66 -3.20 8.23 -18.00
N GLU A 67 -2.84 7.82 -16.78
CA GLU A 67 -1.86 6.75 -16.50
C GLU A 67 -2.28 5.37 -17.07
N TYR A 68 -3.56 5.20 -17.42
CA TYR A 68 -4.09 3.97 -18.00
C TYR A 68 -3.94 3.90 -19.53
N ALA A 69 -3.47 4.96 -20.19
CA ALA A 69 -3.28 5.00 -21.64
C ALA A 69 -2.55 3.75 -22.17
N GLY A 70 -3.11 3.09 -23.17
CA GLY A 70 -2.54 1.89 -23.79
C GLY A 70 -2.65 0.59 -22.98
N ARG A 71 -3.23 0.63 -21.78
CA ARG A 71 -3.42 -0.53 -20.88
C ARG A 71 -4.81 -1.16 -21.02
N ASP A 72 -4.97 -2.32 -20.39
CA ASP A 72 -6.27 -2.99 -20.28
C ASP A 72 -6.88 -2.80 -18.89
N LEU A 73 -8.14 -2.34 -18.86
CA LEU A 73 -8.99 -2.38 -17.68
C LEU A 73 -9.76 -3.70 -17.65
N LEU A 74 -9.61 -4.46 -16.58
CA LEU A 74 -10.43 -5.64 -16.29
C LEU A 74 -11.42 -5.29 -15.19
N VAL A 75 -12.71 -5.27 -15.52
CA VAL A 75 -13.79 -4.87 -14.60
C VAL A 75 -14.65 -6.09 -14.25
N MET A 76 -14.75 -6.39 -12.96
CA MET A 76 -15.40 -7.60 -12.45
C MET A 76 -16.48 -7.25 -11.42
N PRO A 77 -17.77 -7.36 -11.75
CA PRO A 77 -18.82 -7.34 -10.74
C PRO A 77 -18.86 -8.67 -9.98
N PHE A 78 -19.16 -8.62 -8.69
CA PHE A 78 -19.29 -9.81 -7.87
C PHE A 78 -20.21 -9.62 -6.66
N ALA A 79 -20.93 -10.67 -6.30
CA ALA A 79 -21.68 -10.73 -5.05
C ALA A 79 -20.89 -11.37 -3.91
N ASN A 80 -19.94 -12.26 -4.23
CA ASN A 80 -19.13 -12.98 -3.24
C ASN A 80 -17.64 -12.71 -3.42
N SER A 81 -17.08 -13.10 -4.56
CA SER A 81 -15.66 -12.86 -4.90
C SER A 81 -15.52 -12.50 -6.39
N PRO A 82 -14.57 -11.61 -6.74
CA PRO A 82 -14.30 -11.28 -8.14
C PRO A 82 -13.80 -12.51 -8.92
N THR A 83 -14.13 -12.58 -10.21
CA THR A 83 -13.65 -13.64 -11.10
C THR A 83 -13.53 -13.13 -12.53
N GLU A 84 -12.44 -13.45 -13.19
CA GLU A 84 -12.21 -13.06 -14.59
C GLU A 84 -13.22 -13.70 -15.55
N ARG A 85 -13.86 -14.81 -15.14
CA ARG A 85 -14.94 -15.48 -15.91
C ARG A 85 -16.16 -14.58 -16.09
N VAL A 86 -16.37 -13.63 -15.18
CA VAL A 86 -17.45 -12.65 -15.24
C VAL A 86 -16.81 -11.27 -15.19
N SER A 87 -16.22 -10.90 -16.33
CA SER A 87 -15.46 -9.65 -16.45
C SER A 87 -15.69 -8.98 -17.81
N LYS A 88 -15.42 -7.68 -17.85
CA LYS A 88 -15.31 -6.91 -19.08
C LYS A 88 -13.89 -6.37 -19.19
N THR A 89 -13.24 -6.65 -20.31
CA THR A 89 -11.97 -6.01 -20.68
C THR A 89 -12.24 -4.79 -21.55
N THR A 90 -11.66 -3.66 -21.18
CA THR A 90 -11.72 -2.39 -21.91
C THR A 90 -10.31 -1.93 -22.23
N ARG A 91 -9.98 -1.78 -23.51
CA ARG A 91 -8.69 -1.21 -23.94
C ARG A 91 -8.74 0.31 -23.79
N VAL A 92 -7.81 0.89 -23.04
CA VAL A 92 -7.70 2.35 -22.94
C VAL A 92 -6.93 2.89 -24.15
N ALA A 93 -7.52 3.86 -24.85
CA ALA A 93 -6.91 4.48 -26.01
C ALA A 93 -5.64 5.27 -25.64
N GLY A 94 -4.78 5.48 -26.64
CA GLY A 94 -3.49 6.17 -26.49
C GLY A 94 -2.30 5.23 -26.33
N GLU A 95 -1.11 5.80 -26.30
CA GLU A 95 0.13 5.10 -25.99
C GLU A 95 0.52 5.36 -24.53
N GLN A 96 1.08 4.36 -23.86
CA GLN A 96 1.75 4.59 -22.57
C GLN A 96 2.83 5.65 -22.75
N GLN A 97 2.92 6.58 -21.81
CA GLN A 97 3.87 7.70 -21.87
C GLN A 97 5.29 7.20 -22.20
N ARG A 98 5.90 7.84 -23.20
CA ARG A 98 7.30 7.64 -23.54
C ARG A 98 8.15 8.46 -22.58
N ILE A 99 9.26 7.88 -22.14
CA ILE A 99 10.31 8.60 -21.42
C ILE A 99 11.40 8.94 -22.42
N ASP A 100 12.01 10.11 -22.28
CA ASP A 100 13.11 10.53 -23.17
C ASP A 100 14.39 9.74 -22.87
N ALA A 101 14.68 9.53 -21.58
CA ALA A 101 15.77 8.70 -21.09
C ALA A 101 15.42 8.14 -19.71
N PRO A 102 15.89 6.92 -19.36
CA PRO A 102 15.76 6.40 -18.01
C PRO A 102 16.70 7.11 -17.02
N ALA A 103 16.45 6.92 -15.73
CA ALA A 103 17.30 7.40 -14.66
C ALA A 103 18.64 6.64 -14.65
N GLU A 104 19.73 7.35 -14.96
CA GLU A 104 21.09 6.90 -14.72
C GLU A 104 21.53 7.31 -13.32
N VAL A 105 22.04 6.35 -12.55
CA VAL A 105 22.45 6.59 -11.16
C VAL A 105 23.97 6.64 -11.07
N ALA A 106 24.50 7.79 -10.65
CA ALA A 106 25.90 7.94 -10.28
C ALA A 106 26.04 7.92 -8.75
N LEU A 107 26.77 6.94 -8.21
CA LEU A 107 26.98 6.76 -6.77
C LEU A 107 28.24 7.47 -6.27
N ARG A 108 28.18 7.99 -5.04
CA ARG A 108 29.34 8.44 -4.27
C ARG A 108 29.25 7.85 -2.86
N ILE A 109 30.36 7.30 -2.39
CA ILE A 109 30.46 6.70 -1.05
C ILE A 109 31.43 7.55 -0.23
N ASP A 110 31.02 7.93 0.99
CA ASP A 110 31.82 8.68 1.95
C ASP A 110 31.71 8.02 3.34
N GLY A 111 32.74 7.24 3.67
CA GLY A 111 32.69 6.34 4.82
C GLY A 111 31.57 5.31 4.66
N GLN A 112 30.61 5.34 5.58
CA GLN A 112 29.42 4.48 5.53
C GLN A 112 28.24 5.14 4.79
N ARG A 113 28.35 6.39 4.36
CA ARG A 113 27.22 7.11 3.74
C ARG A 113 27.25 6.96 2.23
N HIS A 114 26.11 6.58 1.69
CA HIS A 114 25.87 6.48 0.26
C HIS A 114 25.08 7.69 -0.21
N TYR A 115 25.59 8.32 -1.27
CA TYR A 115 24.97 9.42 -1.99
C TYR A 115 24.78 9.04 -3.45
N ALA A 116 23.82 9.67 -4.10
CA ALA A 116 23.57 9.45 -5.51
C ALA A 116 23.24 10.76 -6.24
N ARG A 117 23.42 10.74 -7.54
CA ARG A 117 22.85 11.70 -8.50
C ARG A 117 22.07 10.92 -9.53
N LEU A 118 20.90 11.42 -9.92
CA LEU A 118 20.17 10.93 -11.09
C LEU A 118 20.47 11.83 -12.28
N ASN A 119 20.99 11.25 -13.36
CA ASN A 119 21.44 11.98 -14.55
C ASN A 119 22.37 13.15 -14.13
N ASP A 120 22.09 14.36 -14.62
CA ASP A 120 22.81 15.61 -14.26
C ASP A 120 22.20 16.33 -13.05
N GLY A 121 21.39 15.64 -12.25
CA GLY A 121 20.69 16.19 -11.09
C GLY A 121 21.58 16.48 -9.88
N ALA A 122 20.96 17.07 -8.86
CA ALA A 122 21.60 17.33 -7.57
C ALA A 122 21.96 16.03 -6.84
N GLU A 123 23.01 16.08 -6.03
CA GLU A 123 23.37 14.96 -5.16
C GLU A 123 22.42 14.90 -3.96
N PHE A 124 21.98 13.68 -3.63
CA PHE A 124 21.12 13.41 -2.48
C PHE A 124 21.64 12.21 -1.69
N TYR A 125 21.24 12.14 -0.42
CA TYR A 125 21.60 11.06 0.48
C TYR A 125 20.69 9.84 0.27
N VAL A 126 21.28 8.67 0.05
CA VAL A 126 20.54 7.43 -0.18
C VAL A 126 20.33 6.67 1.11
N GLY A 127 21.37 6.54 1.93
CA GLY A 127 21.36 5.74 3.14
C GLY A 127 22.76 5.53 3.71
N SER A 128 22.83 4.95 4.90
CA SER A 128 24.07 4.54 5.55
C SER A 128 24.17 3.03 5.55
N ASP A 129 25.35 2.52 5.24
CA ASP A 129 25.72 1.12 5.39
C ASP A 129 25.74 0.75 6.89
N VAL A 130 24.86 -0.19 7.26
CA VAL A 130 24.69 -0.69 8.62
C VAL A 130 24.71 -2.21 8.66
N SER A 131 24.95 -2.76 9.85
CA SER A 131 24.93 -4.20 10.11
C SER A 131 23.81 -4.59 11.06
N TYR A 132 23.14 -5.71 10.79
CA TYR A 132 22.10 -6.28 11.64
C TYR A 132 22.25 -7.80 11.73
N GLY A 133 22.69 -8.29 12.89
CA GLY A 133 23.08 -9.69 13.03
C GLY A 133 24.27 -10.01 12.12
N GLN A 134 24.08 -10.94 11.18
CA GLN A 134 25.09 -11.28 10.17
C GLN A 134 24.91 -10.54 8.84
N ARG A 135 23.81 -9.80 8.68
CA ARG A 135 23.49 -9.11 7.43
C ARG A 135 23.98 -7.68 7.42
N ARG A 136 24.14 -7.14 6.22
CA ARG A 136 24.56 -5.77 5.94
C ARG A 136 23.67 -5.16 4.85
N GLY A 137 23.47 -3.87 4.91
CA GLY A 137 22.62 -3.15 3.95
C GLY A 137 22.52 -1.67 4.26
N LEU A 138 21.76 -0.94 3.45
CA LEU A 138 21.45 0.46 3.63
C LEU A 138 20.32 0.70 4.63
N MET A 139 20.47 1.79 5.39
CA MET A 139 19.45 2.37 6.26
C MET A 139 19.31 3.88 5.98
N ASN A 140 18.10 4.34 5.71
CA ASN A 140 17.75 5.74 5.63
C ASN A 140 16.55 6.03 6.52
N THR A 141 16.80 6.61 7.68
CA THR A 141 15.79 7.06 8.64
C THR A 141 15.79 8.58 8.79
N THR A 142 16.55 9.29 7.93
CA THR A 142 16.59 10.75 7.94
C THR A 142 15.32 11.26 7.28
N PRO A 143 14.45 11.99 8.00
CA PRO A 143 13.23 12.53 7.42
C PRO A 143 13.55 13.51 6.30
N GLY A 144 12.80 13.41 5.20
CA GLY A 144 12.80 14.42 4.14
C GLY A 144 12.03 15.68 4.53
N THR A 145 11.87 16.59 3.57
CA THR A 145 11.03 17.79 3.74
C THR A 145 9.55 17.47 3.62
N ASP A 146 9.20 16.52 2.74
CA ASP A 146 7.82 16.11 2.51
C ASP A 146 7.50 14.94 3.43
N LEU A 147 6.96 15.25 4.61
CA LEU A 147 6.49 14.25 5.58
C LEU A 147 5.00 13.98 5.40
N TYR A 148 4.58 12.78 5.79
CA TYR A 148 3.18 12.45 5.90
C TYR A 148 2.47 13.40 6.88
N ALA A 149 1.40 14.03 6.39
CA ALA A 149 0.51 14.87 7.15
C ALA A 149 -0.93 14.47 6.78
N PRO A 150 -1.75 13.97 7.71
CA PRO A 150 -3.06 13.39 7.39
C PRO A 150 -4.03 14.40 6.76
N GLU A 151 -3.89 15.68 7.08
CA GLU A 151 -4.74 16.77 6.58
C GLU A 151 -4.68 16.90 5.06
N ASN A 152 -3.53 16.59 4.46
CA ASN A 152 -3.35 16.59 3.00
C ASN A 152 -4.15 15.47 2.31
N TYR A 153 -4.69 14.52 3.07
CA TYR A 153 -5.35 13.33 2.55
C TYR A 153 -6.78 13.14 3.08
N HIS A 154 -7.29 14.06 3.91
CA HIS A 154 -8.66 14.00 4.44
C HIS A 154 -9.72 13.99 3.34
N GLU A 155 -9.55 14.75 2.26
CA GLU A 155 -10.50 14.74 1.13
C GLU A 155 -10.68 13.34 0.52
N GLN A 156 -9.60 12.56 0.47
CA GLN A 156 -9.59 11.25 -0.19
C GLN A 156 -9.95 10.12 0.77
N PHE A 157 -9.47 10.18 2.01
CA PHE A 157 -9.54 9.05 2.94
C PHE A 157 -10.33 9.33 4.22
N GLY A 158 -10.72 10.59 4.46
CA GLY A 158 -11.38 11.02 5.69
C GLY A 158 -10.54 10.68 6.91
N PHE A 159 -11.22 10.28 7.99
CA PHE A 159 -10.61 9.91 9.27
C PHE A 159 -9.59 8.77 9.17
N TRP A 160 -9.59 7.95 8.11
CA TRP A 160 -8.57 6.93 7.94
C TRP A 160 -7.17 7.49 7.70
N ALA A 161 -7.05 8.71 7.21
CA ALA A 161 -5.74 9.38 7.18
C ALA A 161 -5.23 9.58 8.62
N ASP A 162 -6.09 9.95 9.56
CA ASP A 162 -5.73 10.11 10.96
C ASP A 162 -5.42 8.77 11.64
N VAL A 163 -6.23 7.73 11.37
CA VAL A 163 -6.07 6.38 11.95
C VAL A 163 -4.69 5.78 11.71
N ILE A 164 -4.10 5.99 10.52
CA ILE A 164 -2.78 5.43 10.21
C ILE A 164 -1.62 6.25 10.77
N THR A 165 -1.86 7.48 11.24
CA THR A 165 -0.82 8.44 11.65
C THR A 165 0.08 7.90 12.75
N PRO A 166 -0.42 7.35 13.88
CA PRO A 166 0.46 6.94 14.97
C PRO A 166 1.41 5.80 14.57
N THR A 167 0.94 4.87 13.73
CA THR A 167 1.79 3.81 13.17
C THR A 167 2.83 4.39 12.20
N ALA A 168 2.43 5.28 11.28
CA ALA A 168 3.38 5.95 10.37
C ALA A 168 4.49 6.70 11.13
N MET A 169 4.14 7.36 12.24
CA MET A 169 5.10 8.05 13.09
C MET A 169 6.05 7.08 13.81
N CYS A 170 5.55 5.94 14.26
CA CYS A 170 6.36 4.87 14.84
C CYS A 170 7.33 4.24 13.84
N GLU A 171 6.92 4.04 12.58
CA GLU A 171 7.72 3.36 11.56
C GLU A 171 8.82 4.25 10.97
N SER A 172 8.50 5.51 10.67
CA SER A 172 9.38 6.35 9.83
C SER A 172 9.38 7.83 10.21
N LYS A 173 8.65 8.22 11.26
CA LYS A 173 8.32 9.63 11.54
C LYS A 173 7.64 10.31 10.35
N GLY A 174 6.85 9.55 9.59
CA GLY A 174 6.15 10.02 8.40
C GLY A 174 7.01 10.17 7.14
N SER A 175 8.26 9.69 7.12
CA SER A 175 9.16 9.86 5.98
C SER A 175 8.83 8.93 4.80
N PHE A 176 8.41 9.48 3.66
CA PHE A 176 8.08 8.72 2.44
C PHE A 176 9.25 8.00 1.77
N HIS A 177 10.49 8.34 2.12
CA HIS A 177 11.69 7.70 1.59
C HIS A 177 12.45 6.87 2.63
N CYS A 178 11.84 6.61 3.79
CA CYS A 178 12.45 5.75 4.79
C CYS A 178 12.75 4.37 4.18
N LEU A 179 13.98 3.88 4.33
CA LEU A 179 14.49 2.71 3.63
C LEU A 179 15.33 1.84 4.56
N ASN A 180 15.12 0.53 4.52
CA ASN A 180 15.98 -0.46 5.14
C ASN A 180 16.19 -1.66 4.19
N THR A 181 17.43 -2.13 4.03
CA THR A 181 17.75 -3.30 3.20
C THR A 181 18.60 -4.35 3.94
N TYR A 182 18.98 -4.08 5.18
CA TYR A 182 19.96 -4.83 5.95
C TYR A 182 19.42 -6.07 6.68
N ASP A 183 18.11 -6.35 6.64
CA ASP A 183 17.50 -7.43 7.43
C ASP A 183 16.93 -8.55 6.53
N ARG A 184 16.13 -9.45 7.10
CA ARG A 184 15.53 -10.56 6.34
C ARG A 184 14.53 -10.09 5.28
N ALA A 185 14.04 -8.85 5.38
CA ALA A 185 13.12 -8.30 4.40
C ALA A 185 13.82 -8.06 3.06
N ALA A 186 15.15 -7.93 3.05
CA ALA A 186 16.01 -7.46 1.96
C ALA A 186 15.69 -6.03 1.49
N PHE A 187 14.45 -5.58 1.63
CA PHE A 187 13.98 -4.26 1.29
C PHE A 187 12.69 -3.94 2.06
N THR A 188 12.70 -2.82 2.76
CA THR A 188 11.56 -2.23 3.46
C THR A 188 11.54 -0.74 3.15
N PHE A 189 10.41 -0.21 2.67
CA PHE A 189 10.37 1.13 2.11
C PHE A 189 9.10 1.92 2.46
N GLY A 190 9.27 3.24 2.50
CA GLY A 190 8.18 4.19 2.59
C GLY A 190 7.79 4.56 4.01
N PHE A 191 6.85 5.49 4.13
CA PHE A 191 6.46 6.04 5.43
C PHE A 191 5.79 5.01 6.36
N TYR A 192 5.25 3.94 5.76
CA TYR A 192 4.59 2.84 6.46
C TYR A 192 5.44 1.56 6.51
N GLN A 193 6.71 1.64 6.08
CA GLN A 193 7.71 0.56 6.12
C GLN A 193 7.19 -0.77 5.55
N GLU A 194 6.75 -0.74 4.30
CA GLU A 194 6.28 -1.92 3.59
C GLU A 194 7.46 -2.82 3.20
N ALA A 195 7.42 -4.10 3.59
CA ALA A 195 8.53 -5.05 3.44
C ALA A 195 8.35 -6.02 2.25
N ALA A 196 9.45 -6.43 1.61
CA ALA A 196 9.43 -7.28 0.40
C ALA A 196 9.39 -8.81 0.66
N HIS A 197 9.65 -9.28 1.88
CA HIS A 197 9.80 -10.73 2.15
C HIS A 197 8.50 -11.53 2.29
N VAL A 198 7.34 -10.88 2.27
CA VAL A 198 6.05 -11.57 2.40
C VAL A 198 5.39 -11.65 1.02
N ALA A 199 5.39 -12.85 0.44
CA ALA A 199 4.83 -13.11 -0.88
C ALA A 199 3.39 -12.62 -1.00
N GLY A 200 3.08 -11.91 -2.09
CA GLY A 200 1.74 -11.37 -2.35
C GLY A 200 1.25 -10.29 -1.38
N GLU A 201 2.12 -9.69 -0.56
CA GLU A 201 1.74 -8.67 0.44
C GLU A 201 2.64 -7.42 0.38
N ASN A 202 2.28 -6.40 1.16
CA ASN A 202 3.11 -5.25 1.51
C ASN A 202 3.83 -4.61 0.30
N PHE A 203 5.17 -4.55 0.30
CA PHE A 203 5.94 -3.84 -0.72
C PHE A 203 5.74 -4.40 -2.12
N ILE A 204 5.44 -5.69 -2.26
CA ILE A 204 5.18 -6.31 -3.56
C ILE A 204 3.93 -5.69 -4.18
N LEU A 205 2.85 -5.62 -3.41
CA LEU A 205 1.60 -5.04 -3.87
C LEU A 205 1.74 -3.53 -4.11
N GLN A 206 2.53 -2.83 -3.30
CA GLN A 206 2.82 -1.42 -3.49
C GLN A 206 3.66 -1.19 -4.76
N LEU A 207 4.71 -1.98 -5.00
CA LEU A 207 5.53 -1.89 -6.20
C LEU A 207 4.71 -2.16 -7.46
N ARG A 208 3.78 -3.12 -7.42
CA ARG A 208 2.84 -3.34 -8.53
C ARG A 208 2.04 -2.08 -8.87
N ARG A 209 1.64 -1.29 -7.86
CA ARG A 209 0.97 0.01 -8.08
C ARG A 209 1.93 1.08 -8.58
N PHE A 210 3.14 1.15 -8.05
CA PHE A 210 4.16 2.06 -8.55
C PHE A 210 4.43 1.82 -10.04
N LEU A 211 4.48 0.56 -10.50
CA LEU A 211 4.66 0.24 -11.93
C LEU A 211 3.47 0.65 -12.84
N LEU A 212 2.36 1.11 -12.26
CA LEU A 212 1.28 1.77 -13.00
C LEU A 212 1.53 3.28 -13.21
N LEU A 213 2.34 3.90 -12.36
CA LEU A 213 2.62 5.33 -12.43
C LEU A 213 3.42 5.67 -13.70
N PRO A 214 3.19 6.84 -14.31
CA PRO A 214 3.90 7.23 -15.53
C PRO A 214 5.43 7.27 -15.37
N GLU A 215 5.93 7.72 -14.22
CA GLU A 215 7.34 7.87 -13.92
C GLU A 215 8.04 6.52 -13.64
N ALA A 216 7.29 5.43 -13.47
CA ALA A 216 7.86 4.11 -13.20
C ALA A 216 8.91 3.70 -14.24
N ARG A 217 8.67 4.06 -15.51
CA ARG A 217 9.60 3.77 -16.60
C ARG A 217 10.89 4.56 -16.48
N PHE A 218 10.84 5.79 -15.98
CA PHE A 218 12.03 6.61 -15.75
C PHE A 218 12.91 5.93 -14.71
N TYR A 219 12.36 5.53 -13.56
CA TYR A 219 13.13 4.91 -12.50
C TYR A 219 13.52 3.45 -12.81
N PHE A 220 12.59 2.63 -13.30
CA PHE A 220 12.74 1.19 -13.46
C PHE A 220 12.30 0.75 -14.88
N PRO A 221 13.06 1.12 -15.94
CA PRO A 221 12.70 0.78 -17.32
C PRO A 221 12.71 -0.73 -17.59
N ASP A 222 13.50 -1.47 -16.81
CA ASP A 222 13.63 -2.92 -16.82
C ASP A 222 12.50 -3.62 -16.08
N LEU A 223 11.78 -2.95 -15.18
CA LEU A 223 10.61 -3.54 -14.51
C LEU A 223 9.32 -3.33 -15.30
N THR A 224 8.41 -4.28 -15.16
CA THR A 224 7.06 -4.23 -15.75
C THR A 224 6.09 -5.14 -14.98
N LEU A 225 4.83 -5.10 -15.40
CA LEU A 225 3.80 -6.02 -14.93
C LEU A 225 3.58 -7.08 -15.99
N SER A 226 3.59 -8.34 -15.58
CA SER A 226 3.23 -9.48 -16.44
C SER A 226 2.27 -10.37 -15.68
N GLY A 227 1.02 -10.47 -16.15
CA GLY A 227 -0.04 -11.19 -15.45
C GLY A 227 -0.36 -10.64 -14.05
N GLY A 228 -0.17 -9.34 -13.82
CA GLY A 228 -0.34 -8.72 -12.51
C GLY A 228 0.81 -8.93 -11.53
N HIS A 229 1.91 -9.55 -11.96
CA HIS A 229 3.11 -9.77 -11.17
C HIS A 229 4.25 -8.85 -11.59
N VAL A 230 5.13 -8.50 -10.64
CA VAL A 230 6.36 -7.77 -10.95
C VAL A 230 7.28 -8.67 -11.78
N ALA A 231 7.75 -8.14 -12.90
CA ALA A 231 8.62 -8.85 -13.82
C ALA A 231 9.76 -7.96 -14.30
N GLN A 232 10.92 -8.57 -14.57
CA GLN A 232 12.07 -7.91 -15.16
C GLN A 232 12.18 -8.25 -16.65
N LYS A 233 12.42 -7.25 -17.48
CA LYS A 233 12.83 -7.37 -18.88
C LYS A 233 14.34 -7.54 -18.91
N THR A 234 14.79 -8.66 -19.44
CA THR A 234 16.20 -8.95 -19.70
C THR A 234 16.42 -9.11 -21.20
N ALA A 235 17.67 -9.30 -21.62
CA ALA A 235 17.98 -9.65 -23.01
C ALA A 235 17.33 -10.98 -23.44
N ASP A 236 17.09 -11.88 -22.49
CA ASP A 236 16.55 -13.23 -22.73
C ASP A 236 15.02 -13.30 -22.67
N GLY A 237 14.35 -12.19 -22.31
CA GLY A 237 12.90 -12.10 -22.26
C GLY A 237 12.37 -11.48 -20.95
N ILE A 238 11.19 -11.94 -20.51
CA ILE A 238 10.53 -11.45 -19.30
C ILE A 238 10.66 -12.52 -18.20
N THR A 239 11.20 -12.14 -17.05
CA THR A 239 11.32 -12.99 -15.86
C THR A 239 10.39 -12.49 -14.77
N ILE A 240 9.48 -13.32 -14.28
CA ILE A 240 8.62 -13.01 -13.13
C ILE A 240 9.48 -13.05 -11.85
N LEU A 241 9.41 -12.01 -11.03
CA LEU A 241 10.23 -11.87 -9.81
C LEU A 241 9.50 -12.34 -8.54
N GLU A 242 8.18 -12.45 -8.58
CA GLU A 242 7.37 -12.80 -7.42
C GLU A 242 6.04 -13.46 -7.82
N ASP A 243 5.52 -14.30 -6.94
CA ASP A 243 4.19 -14.88 -7.04
C ASP A 243 3.51 -14.99 -5.66
N SER A 244 2.39 -15.72 -5.58
CA SER A 244 1.66 -15.93 -4.33
C SER A 244 2.40 -16.77 -3.28
N ASN A 245 3.49 -17.45 -3.67
CA ASN A 245 4.25 -18.38 -2.85
C ASN A 245 5.67 -17.90 -2.55
N SER A 246 6.24 -17.03 -3.38
CA SER A 246 7.62 -16.57 -3.23
C SER A 246 7.79 -15.11 -3.65
N SER A 247 8.61 -14.39 -2.90
CA SER A 247 9.11 -13.05 -3.26
C SER A 247 10.64 -13.02 -3.43
N GLN A 248 11.28 -14.19 -3.45
CA GLN A 248 12.75 -14.28 -3.45
C GLN A 248 13.37 -13.61 -4.68
N GLY A 249 12.81 -13.81 -5.88
CA GLY A 249 13.35 -13.18 -7.09
C GLY A 249 13.32 -11.66 -7.04
N LEU A 250 12.29 -11.07 -6.40
CA LEU A 250 12.22 -9.64 -6.17
C LEU A 250 13.23 -9.21 -5.11
N MET A 251 13.37 -9.97 -4.02
CA MET A 251 14.40 -9.68 -3.00
C MET A 251 15.81 -9.70 -3.62
N ASP A 252 16.12 -10.69 -4.46
CA ASP A 252 17.41 -10.79 -5.15
C ASP A 252 17.63 -9.63 -6.13
N TYR A 253 16.56 -9.08 -6.72
CA TYR A 253 16.63 -7.86 -7.52
C TYR A 253 16.92 -6.62 -6.66
N LEU A 254 16.28 -6.50 -5.49
CA LEU A 254 16.37 -5.32 -4.63
C LEU A 254 17.67 -5.28 -3.81
N ASN A 255 18.07 -6.41 -3.24
CA ASN A 255 19.31 -6.59 -2.49
C ASN A 255 19.93 -7.97 -2.81
N PRO A 256 20.81 -8.05 -3.84
CA PRO A 256 21.39 -9.31 -4.29
C PRO A 256 22.40 -9.95 -3.32
N ASP A 257 23.01 -9.15 -2.43
CA ASP A 257 24.04 -9.61 -1.49
C ASP A 257 23.66 -9.21 -0.07
N PRO A 258 23.11 -10.13 0.75
CA PRO A 258 22.67 -9.80 2.10
C PRO A 258 23.82 -9.52 3.07
N ASP A 259 25.07 -9.75 2.66
CA ASP A 259 26.26 -9.62 3.51
C ASP A 259 27.09 -8.36 3.19
N ALA A 260 26.78 -7.64 2.10
CA ALA A 260 27.48 -6.42 1.70
C ALA A 260 26.61 -5.44 0.91
N VAL A 261 26.85 -4.14 1.08
CA VAL A 261 26.16 -3.13 0.27
C VAL A 261 26.68 -3.15 -1.17
N GLY A 262 25.86 -3.67 -2.07
CA GLY A 262 26.19 -3.81 -3.50
C GLY A 262 25.85 -2.57 -4.33
N GLU A 263 26.44 -2.45 -5.52
CA GLU A 263 26.13 -1.37 -6.46
C GLU A 263 24.65 -1.39 -6.88
N GLN A 264 24.10 -2.58 -7.15
CA GLN A 264 22.70 -2.73 -7.57
C GLN A 264 21.73 -2.29 -6.47
N GLU A 265 21.93 -2.76 -5.23
CA GLU A 265 21.15 -2.35 -4.06
C GLU A 265 21.17 -0.82 -3.91
N ALA A 266 22.36 -0.21 -3.94
CA ALA A 266 22.51 1.24 -3.82
C ALA A 266 21.82 2.01 -4.96
N LYS A 267 21.85 1.49 -6.19
CA LYS A 267 21.16 2.11 -7.33
C LYS A 267 19.64 2.01 -7.23
N VAL A 268 19.13 0.85 -6.82
CA VAL A 268 17.68 0.64 -6.61
C VAL A 268 17.19 1.52 -5.46
N ALA A 269 17.91 1.53 -4.34
CA ALA A 269 17.65 2.40 -3.20
C ALA A 269 17.60 3.88 -3.61
N ALA A 270 18.60 4.35 -4.36
CA ALA A 270 18.67 5.73 -4.83
C ALA A 270 17.44 6.11 -5.69
N LYS A 271 17.00 5.21 -6.57
CA LYS A 271 15.82 5.43 -7.40
C LYS A 271 14.55 5.57 -6.56
N PHE A 272 14.32 4.69 -5.59
CA PHE A 272 13.14 4.78 -4.71
C PHE A 272 13.17 6.02 -3.82
N VAL A 273 14.31 6.35 -3.20
CA VAL A 273 14.47 7.57 -2.38
C VAL A 273 14.17 8.81 -3.21
N HIS A 274 14.83 8.96 -4.37
CA HIS A 274 14.59 10.11 -5.24
C HIS A 274 13.16 10.17 -5.76
N TRP A 275 12.53 9.02 -6.05
CA TRP A 275 11.14 8.98 -6.49
C TRP A 275 10.18 9.48 -5.43
N ALA A 276 10.31 9.02 -4.18
CA ALA A 276 9.48 9.49 -3.09
C ALA A 276 9.71 10.97 -2.76
N GLU A 277 10.93 11.49 -2.90
CA GLU A 277 11.24 12.91 -2.69
C GLU A 277 10.65 13.82 -3.78
N ASN A 278 10.58 13.35 -5.03
CA ASN A 278 10.31 14.22 -6.19
C ASN A 278 8.97 13.93 -6.91
N SER A 279 8.16 13.00 -6.44
CA SER A 279 6.85 12.68 -7.05
C SER A 279 5.74 12.66 -6.01
N GLU A 280 4.80 13.59 -6.15
CA GLU A 280 3.55 13.61 -5.37
C GLU A 280 2.72 12.35 -5.62
N ASP A 281 2.70 11.85 -6.86
CA ASP A 281 1.98 10.64 -7.22
C ASP A 281 2.55 9.41 -6.51
N ASN A 282 3.88 9.31 -6.34
CA ASN A 282 4.49 8.26 -5.54
C ASN A 282 3.99 8.30 -4.08
N ARG A 283 4.05 9.48 -3.45
CA ARG A 283 3.63 9.66 -2.05
C ARG A 283 2.13 9.40 -1.87
N ALA A 284 1.30 9.93 -2.75
CA ALA A 284 -0.14 9.68 -2.74
C ALA A 284 -0.46 8.18 -2.88
N ASN A 285 0.29 7.45 -3.73
CA ASN A 285 0.11 6.01 -3.88
C ASN A 285 0.53 5.24 -2.61
N GLN A 286 1.60 5.67 -1.94
CA GLN A 286 1.99 5.12 -0.63
C GLN A 286 0.86 5.26 0.40
N VAL A 287 0.27 6.46 0.53
CA VAL A 287 -0.83 6.71 1.48
C VAL A 287 -2.07 5.90 1.12
N ALA A 288 -2.49 5.94 -0.16
CA ALA A 288 -3.63 5.17 -0.63
C ALA A 288 -3.48 3.69 -0.33
N PHE A 289 -2.29 3.13 -0.58
CA PHE A 289 -1.98 1.74 -0.27
C PHE A 289 -2.08 1.44 1.23
N ALA A 290 -1.45 2.26 2.08
CA ALA A 290 -1.49 2.06 3.53
C ALA A 290 -2.93 2.11 4.08
N VAL A 291 -3.73 3.10 3.68
CA VAL A 291 -5.13 3.23 4.09
C VAL A 291 -5.96 2.03 3.64
N GLU A 292 -5.86 1.62 2.38
CA GLU A 292 -6.62 0.48 1.85
C GLU A 292 -6.28 -0.82 2.56
N GLN A 293 -4.98 -1.07 2.79
CA GLN A 293 -4.51 -2.26 3.49
C GLN A 293 -5.00 -2.26 4.94
N GLN A 294 -4.97 -1.12 5.62
CA GLN A 294 -5.46 -1.01 6.98
C GLN A 294 -6.97 -1.18 7.05
N ARG A 295 -7.77 -0.53 6.20
CA ARG A 295 -9.23 -0.76 6.10
C ARG A 295 -9.55 -2.25 5.93
N GLN A 296 -8.85 -2.93 5.01
CA GLN A 296 -9.07 -4.34 4.72
C GLN A 296 -8.73 -5.24 5.93
N LYS A 297 -7.57 -5.02 6.55
CA LYS A 297 -7.11 -5.81 7.71
C LYS A 297 -7.99 -5.53 8.94
N PHE A 298 -8.34 -4.27 9.17
CA PHE A 298 -9.06 -3.84 10.35
C PHE A 298 -10.47 -4.41 10.43
N PHE A 299 -11.17 -4.57 9.31
CA PHE A 299 -12.46 -5.28 9.30
C PHE A 299 -12.35 -6.71 9.89
N SER A 300 -11.25 -7.40 9.62
CA SER A 300 -11.01 -8.73 10.20
C SER A 300 -10.70 -8.63 11.70
N TYR A 301 -9.89 -7.64 12.11
CA TYR A 301 -9.56 -7.41 13.52
C TYR A 301 -10.81 -7.03 14.33
N ALA A 302 -11.69 -6.22 13.77
CA ALA A 302 -12.92 -5.79 14.43
C ALA A 302 -13.84 -6.97 14.75
N GLY A 303 -13.97 -7.93 13.82
CA GLY A 303 -14.70 -9.17 14.10
C GLY A 303 -13.98 -10.10 15.09
N GLU A 304 -12.65 -10.16 15.03
CA GLU A 304 -11.83 -11.04 15.88
C GLU A 304 -11.74 -10.56 17.35
N TYR A 305 -11.82 -9.26 17.57
CA TYR A 305 -11.67 -8.61 18.87
C TYR A 305 -12.94 -7.95 19.39
N ASP A 306 -14.07 -8.09 18.68
CA ASP A 306 -15.37 -7.53 19.07
C ASP A 306 -15.33 -6.00 19.21
N LEU A 307 -14.86 -5.31 18.16
CA LEU A 307 -14.62 -3.86 18.17
C LEU A 307 -15.78 -3.02 17.65
N ASP A 308 -16.99 -3.58 17.58
CA ASP A 308 -18.18 -2.80 17.19
C ASP A 308 -18.52 -1.80 18.30
N GLY A 309 -18.51 -0.52 17.98
CA GLY A 309 -18.65 0.57 18.95
C GLY A 309 -17.38 0.87 19.76
N ALA A 310 -16.25 0.25 19.47
CA ALA A 310 -14.99 0.56 20.16
C ALA A 310 -14.45 1.94 19.74
N GLU A 311 -13.92 2.68 20.72
CA GLU A 311 -13.32 4.01 20.51
C GLU A 311 -12.15 3.97 19.52
N ASP A 312 -11.99 5.06 18.77
CA ASP A 312 -10.92 5.25 17.79
C ASP A 312 -9.51 4.98 18.33
N SER A 313 -9.18 5.46 19.52
CA SER A 313 -7.88 5.29 20.16
C SER A 313 -7.55 3.81 20.41
N VAL A 314 -8.51 3.04 20.91
CA VAL A 314 -8.39 1.58 21.11
C VAL A 314 -8.17 0.89 19.77
N CYS A 315 -8.94 1.27 18.75
CA CYS A 315 -8.83 0.72 17.40
C CYS A 315 -7.45 0.98 16.79
N ILE A 316 -6.92 2.20 16.89
CA ILE A 316 -5.60 2.59 16.40
C ILE A 316 -4.51 1.74 17.06
N VAL A 317 -4.55 1.57 18.38
CA VAL A 317 -3.54 0.78 19.08
C VAL A 317 -3.58 -0.69 18.61
N ILE A 318 -4.76 -1.27 18.40
CA ILE A 318 -4.90 -2.63 17.85
C ILE A 318 -4.30 -2.73 16.44
N ALA A 319 -4.60 -1.76 15.57
CA ALA A 319 -4.02 -1.71 14.23
C ALA A 319 -2.48 -1.69 14.28
N ASP A 320 -1.90 -0.87 15.18
CA ASP A 320 -0.46 -0.79 15.40
C ASP A 320 0.14 -2.11 15.93
N ILE A 321 -0.51 -2.75 16.91
CA ILE A 321 -0.09 -4.05 17.46
C ILE A 321 0.07 -5.07 16.34
N ARG A 322 -0.93 -5.12 15.45
CA ARG A 322 -1.02 -6.10 14.37
C ARG A 322 -0.08 -5.78 13.22
N HIS A 323 0.07 -4.49 12.88
CA HIS A 323 1.02 -4.04 11.87
C HIS A 323 2.45 -4.43 12.27
N GLN A 324 2.86 -4.12 13.50
CA GLN A 324 4.21 -4.40 13.98
C GLN A 324 4.43 -5.89 14.31
N GLY A 325 3.37 -6.61 14.69
CA GLY A 325 3.45 -8.00 15.10
C GLY A 325 3.89 -8.21 16.55
N ARG A 326 3.68 -7.22 17.44
CA ARG A 326 4.16 -7.25 18.85
C ARG A 326 3.45 -8.28 19.72
N ALA A 327 2.26 -8.74 19.34
CA ALA A 327 1.52 -9.69 20.16
C ALA A 327 0.60 -10.64 19.38
N LYS A 328 0.33 -11.79 20.01
CA LYS A 328 -0.66 -12.78 19.59
C LYS A 328 -2.04 -12.45 20.16
N ASN A 329 -3.07 -13.02 19.55
CA ASN A 329 -4.47 -12.86 19.98
C ASN A 329 -4.70 -13.14 21.46
N THR A 330 -4.00 -14.13 22.02
CA THR A 330 -4.12 -14.53 23.44
C THR A 330 -3.71 -13.43 24.41
N VAL A 331 -2.96 -12.42 23.95
CA VAL A 331 -2.57 -11.25 24.74
C VAL A 331 -3.47 -10.06 24.44
N ILE A 332 -3.86 -9.88 23.18
CA ILE A 332 -4.70 -8.75 22.73
C ILE A 332 -6.12 -8.88 23.28
N GLN A 333 -6.76 -10.05 23.17
CA GLN A 333 -8.16 -10.23 23.56
C GLN A 333 -8.45 -9.91 25.03
N PRO A 334 -7.63 -10.33 26.02
CA PRO A 334 -7.82 -9.90 27.40
C PRO A 334 -7.63 -8.39 27.60
N ALA A 335 -6.68 -7.77 26.91
CA ALA A 335 -6.42 -6.33 27.02
C ALA A 335 -7.59 -5.49 26.50
N VAL A 336 -8.21 -5.90 25.39
CA VAL A 336 -9.43 -5.25 24.85
C VAL A 336 -10.60 -5.28 25.84
N ARG A 337 -10.66 -6.30 26.70
CA ARG A 337 -11.74 -6.50 27.69
C ARG A 337 -11.39 -5.96 29.09
N ALA A 338 -10.26 -5.28 29.24
CA ALA A 338 -9.87 -4.69 30.51
C ALA A 338 -10.77 -3.49 30.85
N ASP A 339 -10.76 -3.06 32.11
CA ASP A 339 -11.50 -1.86 32.54
C ASP A 339 -10.98 -0.58 31.85
N ASP A 340 -9.70 -0.58 31.46
CA ASP A 340 -9.04 0.46 30.67
C ASP A 340 -8.33 -0.20 29.47
N PRO A 341 -9.07 -0.45 28.36
CA PRO A 341 -8.53 -1.15 27.20
C PRO A 341 -7.34 -0.43 26.56
N LEU A 342 -7.39 0.90 26.48
CA LEU A 342 -6.36 1.70 25.84
C LEU A 342 -5.01 1.51 26.54
N ASN A 343 -4.96 1.70 27.87
CA ASN A 343 -3.71 1.53 28.61
C ASN A 343 -3.27 0.06 28.62
N ALA A 344 -4.20 -0.89 28.78
CA ALA A 344 -3.87 -2.31 28.74
C ALA A 344 -3.22 -2.73 27.42
N LEU A 345 -3.67 -2.18 26.29
CA LEU A 345 -3.10 -2.45 24.97
C LEU A 345 -1.76 -1.74 24.75
N LEU A 346 -1.57 -0.54 25.29
CA LEU A 346 -0.31 0.21 25.19
C LEU A 346 0.83 -0.43 26.01
N GLU A 347 0.52 -1.17 27.07
CA GLU A 347 1.53 -1.94 27.83
C GLU A 347 2.05 -3.18 27.08
N ILE A 348 1.36 -3.62 26.02
CA ILE A 348 1.77 -4.81 25.27
C ILE A 348 3.09 -4.55 24.53
N GLY A 349 4.16 -5.19 25.03
CA GLY A 349 5.50 -5.14 24.45
C GLY A 349 6.30 -3.90 24.84
N ALA A 350 5.88 -3.14 25.86
CA ALA A 350 6.59 -1.96 26.35
C ALA A 350 8.03 -2.26 26.84
N ASP A 351 8.28 -3.47 27.33
CA ASP A 351 9.60 -3.95 27.73
C ASP A 351 10.55 -4.13 26.54
N LYS A 352 10.01 -4.54 25.38
CA LYS A 352 10.78 -4.77 24.14
C LYS A 352 10.84 -3.57 23.22
N TYR A 353 9.80 -2.74 23.20
CA TYR A 353 9.63 -1.64 22.25
C TYR A 353 9.30 -0.31 22.95
N PRO A 354 10.10 0.12 23.95
CA PRO A 354 9.75 1.28 24.79
C PRO A 354 9.60 2.58 23.98
N GLU A 355 10.49 2.84 23.01
CA GLU A 355 10.39 4.04 22.17
C GLU A 355 9.16 4.04 21.27
N ARG A 356 8.75 2.87 20.75
CA ARG A 356 7.52 2.77 19.95
C ARG A 356 6.30 3.10 20.81
N ILE A 357 6.20 2.50 21.99
CA ILE A 357 5.07 2.74 22.90
C ILE A 357 5.04 4.20 23.33
N LYS A 358 6.19 4.81 23.59
CA LYS A 358 6.30 6.23 23.87
C LYS A 358 5.78 7.09 22.72
N THR A 359 6.23 6.85 21.48
CA THR A 359 5.72 7.56 20.30
C THR A 359 4.21 7.37 20.13
N LEU A 360 3.72 6.14 20.26
CA LEU A 360 2.29 5.84 20.13
C LEU A 360 1.46 6.58 21.19
N ARG A 361 1.90 6.62 22.45
CA ARG A 361 1.27 7.40 23.52
C ARG A 361 1.25 8.90 23.18
N SER A 362 2.39 9.46 22.80
CA SER A 362 2.48 10.89 22.47
C SER A 362 1.61 11.28 21.28
N GLU A 363 1.50 10.46 20.24
CA GLU A 363 0.60 10.76 19.11
C GLU A 363 -0.87 10.66 19.49
N ILE A 364 -1.27 9.65 20.27
CA ILE A 364 -2.66 9.51 20.74
C ILE A 364 -3.04 10.69 21.65
N GLU A 365 -2.16 11.07 22.58
CA GLU A 365 -2.36 12.24 23.45
C GLU A 365 -2.51 13.52 22.62
N ARG A 366 -1.58 13.78 21.69
CA ARG A 366 -1.63 14.96 20.80
C ARG A 366 -2.93 15.01 20.00
N MET A 367 -3.31 13.91 19.35
CA MET A 367 -4.52 13.86 18.52
C MET A 367 -5.81 13.99 19.37
N THR A 368 -5.78 13.54 20.63
CA THR A 368 -6.90 13.75 21.57
C THR A 368 -7.01 15.22 21.97
N GLU A 369 -5.88 15.87 22.29
CA GLU A 369 -5.84 17.30 22.64
C GLU A 369 -6.28 18.20 21.47
N GLU A 370 -6.00 17.79 20.23
CA GLU A 370 -6.42 18.47 19.01
C GLU A 370 -7.90 18.20 18.63
N GLY A 371 -8.59 17.31 19.36
CA GLY A 371 -9.99 16.96 19.10
C GLY A 371 -10.18 16.09 17.84
N ILE A 372 -9.14 15.38 17.41
CA ILE A 372 -9.19 14.41 16.31
C ILE A 372 -9.72 13.07 16.80
N LEU A 373 -9.25 12.61 17.97
CA LEU A 373 -9.67 11.36 18.62
C LEU A 373 -10.71 11.59 19.73
N GLY A 374 -11.44 10.53 20.08
CA GLY A 374 -12.46 10.55 21.14
C GLY A 374 -13.86 10.95 20.66
N HIS A 375 -14.08 10.93 19.34
CA HIS A 375 -15.35 11.31 18.70
C HIS A 375 -15.83 10.29 17.66
N HIS A 376 -15.08 9.22 17.45
CA HIS A 376 -15.42 8.16 16.53
C HIS A 376 -15.40 6.80 17.20
N SER A 377 -16.33 5.96 16.76
CA SER A 377 -16.36 4.54 17.05
C SER A 377 -16.33 3.71 15.78
N TYR A 378 -15.75 2.50 15.84
CA TYR A 378 -15.74 1.61 14.68
C TYR A 378 -17.10 0.90 14.52
N SER A 379 -17.66 0.91 13.32
CA SER A 379 -18.90 0.19 13.00
C SER A 379 -18.63 -1.01 12.11
N LEU A 380 -18.94 -2.22 12.60
CA LEU A 380 -18.85 -3.45 11.80
C LEU A 380 -19.80 -3.45 10.61
N VAL A 381 -20.98 -2.86 10.76
CA VAL A 381 -21.98 -2.75 9.70
C VAL A 381 -21.48 -1.85 8.58
N ASN A 382 -20.96 -0.67 8.92
CA ASN A 382 -20.46 0.28 7.93
C ASN A 382 -19.05 -0.07 7.43
N ARG A 383 -18.33 -0.95 8.15
CA ARG A 383 -16.91 -1.29 7.95
C ARG A 383 -16.01 -0.06 7.97
N ASP A 384 -16.40 0.92 8.75
CA ASP A 384 -15.77 2.25 8.81
C ASP A 384 -15.98 2.86 10.20
N PHE A 385 -15.24 3.91 10.50
CA PHE A 385 -15.45 4.74 11.67
C PHE A 385 -16.67 5.66 11.45
N VAL A 386 -17.50 5.79 12.48
CA VAL A 386 -18.65 6.69 12.50
C VAL A 386 -18.47 7.72 13.60
N LEU A 387 -18.96 8.93 13.37
CA LEU A 387 -19.05 9.96 14.41
C LEU A 387 -20.10 9.54 15.44
N ASP A 388 -19.75 9.68 16.72
CA ASP A 388 -20.60 9.34 17.86
C ASP A 388 -21.79 10.29 18.08
#